data_AF-A0A3N5MUJ3-F1
#
_entry.id   AF-A0A3N5MUJ3-F1
#
_cell.length_a   1.000
_cell.length_b   1.000
_cell.length_c   1.000
_cell.angle_alpha   90.00
_cell.angle_beta   90.00
_cell.angle_gamma   90.00
#
_symmetry.space_group_name_H-M   'P 1'
#
loop_
_entity.id
_entity.type
_entity.pdbx_description
1 polymer ?
#
loop_
_entity_poly.entity_id
_entity_poly.type
_entity_poly.pdbx_seq_one_letter_code
_entity_poly.pdbx_strand_id
1 'polypeptide(L)'
;MALRQAPGTPLRVHFWSGASARRYVHNVYALIDCPPLPPAVYLLVHRQDDGVCKVLHIASALSDAPTLNLARIRHRAATLGANEVHVHLLATSAKQCRTIACDLRAGLFGNLAAEPVESARPKGA
;
A
#
# COMPACT_ATOMS: atom_id res chain seq x y z
N MET A 1 -18.00 -2.17 23.75
CA MET A 1 -18.65 -1.50 22.60
C MET A 1 -17.65 -0.51 22.02
N ALA A 2 -16.90 -0.87 20.98
CA ALA A 2 -15.84 -0.03 20.43
C ALA A 2 -16.44 1.07 19.54
N LEU A 3 -16.06 2.33 19.80
CA LEU A 3 -16.43 3.47 18.96
C LEU A 3 -15.96 3.20 17.51
N ARG A 4 -16.90 3.09 16.55
CA ARG A 4 -16.58 3.16 15.12
C ARG A 4 -15.99 4.55 14.87
N GLN A 5 -14.68 4.66 14.76
CA GLN A 5 -14.08 5.89 14.24
C GLN A 5 -14.59 6.10 12.81
N ALA A 6 -15.01 7.32 12.49
CA ALA A 6 -15.33 7.69 11.12
C ALA A 6 -14.09 7.40 10.27
N PRO A 7 -14.20 6.65 9.16
CA PRO A 7 -13.05 6.41 8.30
C PRO A 7 -12.55 7.76 7.79
N GLY A 8 -11.24 7.99 7.80
CA GLY A 8 -10.65 9.10 7.07
C GLY A 8 -11.18 9.06 5.63
N THR A 9 -11.57 10.21 5.07
CA THR A 9 -12.12 10.24 3.71
C THR A 9 -11.00 9.97 2.72
N PRO A 10 -11.12 8.94 1.85
CA PRO A 10 -10.12 8.71 0.83
C PRO A 10 -10.09 9.89 -0.14
N LEU A 11 -8.89 10.34 -0.50
CA LEU A 11 -8.69 11.44 -1.44
C LEU A 11 -9.24 11.10 -2.82
N ARG A 12 -9.03 9.85 -3.23
CA ARG A 12 -9.42 9.31 -4.54
C ARG A 12 -9.37 7.79 -4.54
N VAL A 13 -9.82 7.19 -5.64
CA VAL A 13 -9.56 5.80 -5.97
C VAL A 13 -8.45 5.68 -7.02
N HIS A 14 -7.64 4.63 -6.93
CA HIS A 14 -6.59 4.32 -7.90
C HIS A 14 -6.60 2.83 -8.24
N PHE A 15 -6.31 2.49 -9.50
CA PHE A 15 -6.25 1.10 -9.95
C PHE A 15 -4.82 0.69 -10.19
N TRP A 16 -4.40 -0.39 -9.53
CA TRP A 16 -3.14 -1.07 -9.84
C TRP A 16 -3.43 -2.40 -10.52
N SER A 17 -2.61 -2.75 -11.51
CA SER A 17 -2.67 -4.04 -12.19
C SER A 17 -1.61 -4.98 -11.62
N GLY A 18 -1.99 -6.22 -11.31
CA GLY A 18 -1.03 -7.27 -11.00
C GLY A 18 -0.48 -7.94 -12.26
N ALA A 19 0.46 -8.88 -12.09
CA ALA A 19 1.03 -9.65 -13.20
C ALA A 19 -0.03 -10.49 -13.93
N SER A 20 -1.11 -10.87 -13.24
CA SER A 20 -2.26 -11.57 -13.81
C SER A 20 -3.15 -10.69 -14.70
N ALA A 21 -2.79 -9.43 -14.95
CA ALA A 21 -3.60 -8.39 -15.60
C ALA A 21 -4.90 -8.03 -14.85
N ARG A 22 -5.16 -8.62 -13.68
CA ARG A 22 -6.27 -8.21 -12.81
C ARG A 22 -6.03 -6.81 -12.27
N ARG A 23 -7.09 -6.00 -12.27
CA ARG A 23 -7.09 -4.64 -11.74
C ARG A 23 -7.68 -4.62 -10.34
N TYR A 24 -6.94 -4.04 -9.42
CA TYR A 24 -7.31 -3.91 -8.02
C TYR A 24 -7.57 -2.44 -7.70
N VAL A 25 -8.80 -2.14 -7.29
CA VAL A 25 -9.17 -0.79 -6.82
C VAL A 25 -8.59 -0.54 -5.43
N HIS A 26 -8.01 0.64 -5.24
CA HIS A 26 -7.43 1.08 -3.98
C HIS A 26 -7.99 2.45 -3.59
N ASN A 27 -8.37 2.59 -2.33
CA ASN A 27 -8.62 3.88 -1.71
C ASN A 27 -7.28 4.54 -1.42
N VAL A 28 -7.11 5.80 -1.80
CA VAL A 28 -5.88 6.55 -1.57
C VAL A 28 -6.05 7.48 -0.38
N TYR A 29 -5.16 7.35 0.60
CA TYR A 29 -5.05 8.26 1.73
C TYR A 29 -3.70 8.98 1.68
N ALA A 30 -3.68 10.27 2.06
CA ALA A 30 -2.42 10.88 2.48
C ALA A 30 -1.87 10.12 3.69
N LEU A 31 -0.54 10.05 3.84
CA LEU A 31 0.07 9.32 4.95
C LEU A 31 -0.42 9.81 6.33
N ILE A 32 -0.57 11.13 6.48
CA ILE A 32 -1.03 11.77 7.72
C ILE A 32 -2.50 11.41 8.02
N ASP A 33 -3.35 11.35 6.99
CA ASP A 33 -4.80 11.11 7.11
C ASP A 33 -5.19 9.64 6.97
N CYS A 34 -4.22 8.72 6.84
CA CYS A 34 -4.50 7.30 6.76
C CYS A 34 -5.18 6.81 8.05
N PRO A 35 -6.41 6.28 7.98
CA PRO A 35 -7.11 5.81 9.15
C PRO A 35 -6.53 4.48 9.65
N PRO A 36 -6.87 4.04 10.88
CA PRO A 36 -6.66 2.66 11.31
C PRO A 36 -7.29 1.68 10.32
N LEU A 37 -6.49 0.74 9.81
CA LEU A 37 -6.94 -0.17 8.74
C LEU A 37 -7.25 -1.56 9.29
N PRO A 38 -8.37 -2.18 8.87
CA PRO A 38 -8.58 -3.61 9.10
C PRO A 38 -7.54 -4.44 8.30
N PRO A 39 -7.57 -5.78 8.40
CA PRO A 39 -6.82 -6.62 7.49
C PRO A 39 -7.10 -6.25 6.02
N ALA A 40 -6.04 -5.95 5.27
CA ALA A 40 -6.14 -5.37 3.93
C ALA A 40 -4.85 -5.57 3.14
N VAL A 41 -4.86 -5.28 1.85
CA VAL A 41 -3.62 -5.09 1.07
C VAL A 41 -3.35 -3.60 0.96
N TYR A 42 -2.11 -3.18 1.16
CA TYR A 42 -1.73 -1.78 1.03
C TYR A 42 -0.42 -1.63 0.26
N LEU A 43 -0.31 -0.49 -0.42
CA LEU A 43 0.89 -0.03 -1.08
C LEU A 43 1.32 1.29 -0.46
N LEU A 44 2.61 1.42 -0.21
CA LEU A 44 3.22 2.69 0.16
C LEU A 44 3.73 3.33 -1.12
N VAL A 45 3.27 4.56 -1.38
CA VAL A 45 3.51 5.27 -2.63
C VAL A 45 4.14 6.61 -2.32
N HIS A 46 5.13 6.97 -3.11
CA HIS A 46 5.60 8.34 -3.22
C HIS A 46 5.02 8.93 -4.50
N ARG A 47 4.04 9.82 -4.34
CA ARG A 47 3.50 10.64 -5.42
C ARG A 47 4.34 11.89 -5.57
N GLN A 48 4.93 12.08 -6.74
CA GLN A 48 5.69 13.27 -7.10
C GLN A 48 4.75 14.44 -7.40
N ASP A 49 5.29 15.66 -7.45
CA ASP A 49 4.51 16.89 -7.69
C ASP A 49 3.85 16.91 -9.08
N ASP A 50 4.43 16.20 -10.06
CA ASP A 50 3.87 15.98 -11.39
C ASP A 50 2.72 14.94 -11.41
N GLY A 51 2.44 14.31 -10.28
CA GLY A 51 1.40 13.30 -10.10
C GLY A 51 1.83 11.86 -10.39
N VAL A 52 3.10 11.61 -10.75
CA VAL A 52 3.64 10.27 -10.96
C VAL A 52 3.69 9.50 -9.65
N CYS A 53 3.16 8.28 -9.64
CA CYS A 53 3.14 7.41 -8.47
C CYS A 53 4.29 6.41 -8.52
N LYS A 54 5.27 6.54 -7.62
CA LYS A 54 6.30 5.52 -7.40
C LYS A 54 5.89 4.60 -6.25
N VAL A 55 5.68 3.32 -6.53
CA VAL A 55 5.41 2.32 -5.49
C VAL A 55 6.71 1.94 -4.80
N LEU A 56 6.74 2.05 -3.48
CA LEU A 56 7.92 1.79 -2.65
C LEU A 56 7.80 0.50 -1.86
N HIS A 57 6.58 0.10 -1.50
CA HIS A 57 6.33 -1.10 -0.72
C HIS A 57 4.95 -1.66 -1.01
N ILE A 58 4.81 -2.98 -0.99
CA ILE A 58 3.53 -3.68 -1.12
C ILE A 58 3.46 -4.75 -0.04
N ALA A 59 2.42 -4.71 0.78
CA ALA A 59 2.21 -5.72 1.82
C ALA A 59 0.73 -5.96 2.13
N SER A 60 0.50 -7.01 2.91
CA SER A 60 -0.79 -7.26 3.54
C SER A 60 -0.72 -6.82 5.01
N ALA A 61 -1.64 -5.96 5.43
CA ALA A 61 -1.97 -5.76 6.83
C ALA A 61 -2.75 -7.00 7.28
N LEU A 62 -2.19 -7.80 8.18
CA LEU A 62 -2.78 -9.08 8.60
C LEU A 62 -3.20 -9.11 10.06
N SER A 63 -2.96 -8.04 10.83
CA SER A 63 -3.39 -8.00 12.23
C SER A 63 -4.85 -7.59 12.33
N ASP A 64 -5.59 -8.24 13.22
CA ASP A 64 -6.95 -7.84 13.58
C ASP A 64 -6.99 -6.55 14.42
N ALA A 65 -5.83 -6.00 14.82
CA ALA A 65 -5.71 -4.74 15.55
C ALA A 65 -5.44 -3.56 14.57
N PRO A 66 -6.44 -2.70 14.27
CA PRO A 66 -6.31 -1.69 13.21
C PRO A 66 -5.29 -0.59 13.50
N THR A 67 -5.12 -0.23 14.76
CA THR A 67 -4.14 0.78 15.20
C THR A 67 -2.71 0.27 15.08
N LEU A 68 -2.47 -1.03 15.32
CA LEU A 68 -1.17 -1.66 15.09
C LEU A 68 -0.82 -1.68 13.59
N ASN A 69 -1.79 -1.97 12.73
CA ASN A 69 -1.59 -1.88 11.28
C ASN A 69 -1.18 -0.46 10.87
N LEU A 70 -1.90 0.56 11.35
CA LEU A 70 -1.57 1.96 11.06
C LEU A 70 -0.19 2.36 11.55
N ALA A 71 0.19 1.97 12.78
CA ALA A 71 1.51 2.26 13.32
C ALA A 71 2.63 1.67 12.44
N ARG A 72 2.47 0.41 12.01
CA ARG A 72 3.42 -0.25 11.10
C ARG A 72 3.50 0.42 9.73
N ILE A 73 2.35 0.79 9.17
CA ILE A 73 2.25 1.52 7.90
C ILE A 73 3.00 2.85 8.00
N ARG A 74 2.70 3.66 9.01
CA ARG A 74 3.35 4.97 9.22
C ARG A 74 4.85 4.85 9.43
N HIS A 75 5.28 3.90 10.26
CA HIS A 75 6.70 3.65 10.48
C HIS A 75 7.40 3.30 9.17
N ARG A 76 6.88 2.32 8.41
CA ARG A 76 7.52 1.90 7.15
C ARG A 76 7.47 3.00 6.08
N ALA A 77 6.37 3.73 6.00
CA ALA A 77 6.23 4.87 5.09
C ALA A 77 7.28 5.94 5.36
N ALA A 78 7.51 6.29 6.64
CA ALA A 78 8.54 7.23 7.03
C ALA A 78 9.95 6.73 6.67
N THR A 79 10.24 5.43 6.87
CA THR A 79 11.53 4.84 6.50
C THR A 79 11.80 4.89 5.00
N LEU A 80 10.77 4.72 4.17
CA LEU A 80 10.90 4.65 2.72
C LEU A 80 10.65 6.00 2.01
N GLY A 81 10.15 7.01 2.73
CA GLY A 81 9.77 8.30 2.15
C GLY A 81 8.45 8.27 1.37
N ALA A 82 7.51 7.40 1.72
CA ALA A 82 6.17 7.40 1.12
C ALA A 82 5.32 8.57 1.65
N ASN A 83 4.47 9.15 0.80
CA ASN A 83 3.54 10.23 1.16
C ASN A 83 2.06 9.83 0.98
N GLU A 84 1.79 8.69 0.33
CA GLU A 84 0.46 8.14 0.14
C GLU A 84 0.39 6.67 0.55
N VAL A 85 -0.79 6.26 1.02
CA VAL A 85 -1.14 4.87 1.32
C VAL A 85 -2.31 4.46 0.45
N HIS A 86 -2.09 3.52 -0.45
CA HIS A 86 -3.12 2.98 -1.35
C HIS A 86 -3.62 1.66 -0.77
N VAL A 87 -4.90 1.57 -0.42
CA VAL A 87 -5.45 0.43 0.34
C VAL A 87 -6.54 -0.28 -0.46
N HIS A 88 -6.37 -1.58 -0.65
CA HIS A 88 -7.38 -2.47 -1.19
C HIS A 88 -8.10 -3.21 -0.05
N LEU A 89 -9.38 -2.89 0.11
CA LEU A 89 -10.24 -3.38 1.21
C LEU A 89 -11.19 -4.53 0.80
N LEU A 90 -11.19 -4.97 -0.46
CA LEU A 90 -12.15 -5.98 -0.95
C LEU A 90 -11.69 -7.43 -0.71
N ALA A 91 -10.53 -7.62 -0.09
CA ALA A 91 -10.05 -8.95 0.26
C ALA A 91 -10.80 -9.48 1.50
N THR A 92 -11.35 -10.69 1.39
CA THR A 92 -12.19 -11.34 2.40
C THR A 92 -11.42 -12.33 3.29
N SER A 93 -10.13 -12.57 3.01
CA SER A 93 -9.29 -13.47 3.82
C SER A 93 -7.81 -13.14 3.76
N ALA A 94 -7.06 -13.56 4.80
CA ALA A 94 -5.60 -13.44 4.83
C ALA A 94 -4.91 -14.16 3.65
N LYS A 95 -5.47 -15.29 3.19
CA LYS A 95 -4.97 -16.00 2.01
C LYS A 95 -5.15 -15.14 0.75
N GLN A 96 -6.31 -14.54 0.57
CA GLN A 96 -6.58 -13.67 -0.57
C GLN A 96 -5.70 -12.41 -0.53
N CYS A 97 -5.50 -11.79 0.64
CA CYS A 97 -4.58 -10.67 0.80
C CYS A 97 -3.17 -11.02 0.32
N ARG A 98 -2.65 -12.18 0.76
CA ARG A 98 -1.32 -12.66 0.32
C ARG A 98 -1.27 -12.89 -1.20
N THR A 99 -2.28 -13.53 -1.77
CA THR A 99 -2.34 -13.77 -3.23
C THR A 99 -2.35 -12.45 -4.01
N ILE A 100 -3.17 -11.48 -3.60
CA ILE A 100 -3.24 -10.16 -4.24
C ILE A 100 -1.92 -9.42 -4.09
N ALA A 101 -1.32 -9.42 -2.90
CA ALA A 101 -0.02 -8.77 -2.67
C ALA A 101 1.08 -9.38 -3.53
N CYS A 102 1.14 -10.72 -3.67
CA CYS A 102 2.09 -11.38 -4.55
C CYS A 102 1.87 -11.00 -6.02
N ASP A 103 0.62 -10.98 -6.50
CA ASP A 103 0.30 -10.61 -7.88
C ASP A 103 0.66 -9.15 -8.19
N LEU A 104 0.38 -8.24 -7.25
CA LEU A 104 0.76 -6.83 -7.34
C LEU A 104 2.28 -6.64 -7.35
N ARG A 105 3.02 -7.36 -6.50
CA ARG A 105 4.49 -7.32 -6.50
C ARG A 105 5.06 -7.81 -7.82
N ALA A 106 4.57 -8.95 -8.31
CA ALA A 106 5.00 -9.48 -9.60
C ALA A 106 4.74 -8.49 -10.74
N GLY A 107 3.58 -7.81 -10.73
CA GLY A 107 3.21 -6.84 -11.76
C GLY A 107 3.97 -5.51 -11.68
N LEU A 108 4.21 -5.00 -10.46
CA LEU A 108 4.76 -3.66 -10.24
C LEU A 108 6.28 -3.65 -10.05
N PHE A 109 6.86 -4.74 -9.53
CA PHE A 109 8.30 -4.86 -9.27
C PHE A 109 8.98 -5.91 -10.15
N GLY A 110 8.22 -6.71 -10.90
CA GLY A 110 8.78 -7.81 -11.70
C GLY A 110 9.29 -8.99 -10.87
N ASN A 111 9.02 -9.01 -9.56
CA ASN A 111 9.42 -10.08 -8.63
C ASN A 111 8.47 -10.14 -7.42
N LEU A 112 8.69 -11.06 -6.48
CA LEU A 112 7.81 -11.28 -5.32
C LEU A 112 8.25 -10.55 -4.04
N ALA A 113 9.32 -9.77 -4.08
CA ALA A 113 9.79 -8.99 -2.95
C ALA A 113 8.77 -7.91 -2.57
N ALA A 114 8.75 -7.53 -1.29
CA ALA A 114 7.83 -6.51 -0.79
C ALA A 114 8.20 -5.09 -1.24
N GLU A 115 9.40 -4.89 -1.77
CA GLU A 115 9.98 -3.60 -2.16
C GLU A 115 10.66 -3.79 -3.52
N PRO A 116 10.73 -2.73 -4.35
CA PRO A 116 11.43 -2.81 -5.61
C PRO A 116 12.92 -3.04 -5.35
N VAL A 117 13.57 -3.81 -6.23
CA VAL A 117 15.03 -3.85 -6.24
C VAL A 117 15.50 -2.46 -6.65
N GLU A 118 16.28 -1.81 -5.78
CA GLU A 118 16.84 -0.50 -6.08
C GLU A 118 17.71 -0.64 -7.33
N SER A 119 17.26 -0.06 -8.45
CA SER A 119 18.09 0.10 -9.62
C SER A 119 19.22 1.02 -9.17
N ALA A 120 20.45 0.50 -9.12
CA ALA A 120 21.62 1.25 -8.69
C ALA A 120 21.60 2.65 -9.33
N ARG A 121 21.32 3.67 -8.51
CA ARG A 121 21.46 5.06 -8.94
C ARG A 121 22.94 5.23 -9.27
N PRO A 122 23.34 5.64 -10.48
CA PRO A 122 24.73 6.00 -10.71
C PRO A 122 25.06 7.09 -9.68
N LYS A 123 26.04 6.84 -8.82
CA LYS A 123 26.63 7.87 -7.98
C LYS A 123 27.23 8.88 -8.95
N GLY A 124 26.54 10.00 -9.13
CA GLY A 124 26.92 11.04 -10.08
C GLY A 124 28.33 11.55 -9.81
N ALA A 125 29.06 11.66 -10.91
CA ALA A 125 30.36 12.29 -11.10
C ALA A 125 30.41 13.75 -10.65
#